data_AF-A0A2M9P8R9-F1
#
_entry.id   AF-A0A2M9P8R9-F1
#
_cell.length_a   1.000
_cell.length_b   1.000
_cell.length_c   1.000
_cell.angle_alpha   90.00
_cell.angle_beta   90.00
_cell.angle_gamma   90.00
#
_symmetry.space_group_name_H-M   'P 1'
#
loop_
_entity.id
_entity.type
_entity.pdbx_description
1 polymer ?
#
loop_
_entity_poly.entity_id
_entity_poly.type
_entity_poly.pdbx_seq_one_letter_code
_entity_poly.pdbx_strand_id
1 'polypeptide(L)'
;FSGALVARMETRAIRNQSPALTASMQEGALVEKATAIMDGWSFAYAARIRRMIDAIAKECVEVSLSPNARLGAGANAIAIPEAEMQQLLAEEDDLALLLKHALANGTIVVMRDYGQGGKSWCLIELSGTVCIAHGLTLKRGGFLEKNLSYLREVSE
;
A
#
# COMPACT_ATOMS: atom_id res chain seq x y z
N PHE A 1 11.20 11.73 -1.20
CA PHE A 1 10.27 12.29 -2.21
C PHE A 1 10.60 13.72 -2.62
N SER A 2 10.92 14.65 -1.70
CA SER A 2 11.27 16.06 -2.04
C SER A 2 12.32 16.21 -3.16
N GLY A 3 13.37 15.39 -3.16
CA GLY A 3 14.40 15.43 -4.21
C GLY A 3 13.88 15.23 -5.64
N ALA A 4 12.83 14.42 -5.84
CA ALA A 4 12.24 14.22 -7.18
C ALA A 4 11.51 15.48 -7.68
N LEU A 5 10.84 16.20 -6.77
CA LEU A 5 10.19 17.47 -7.09
C LEU A 5 11.23 18.55 -7.42
N VAL A 6 12.28 18.65 -6.60
CA VAL A 6 13.39 19.60 -6.83
C VAL A 6 14.05 19.36 -8.19
N ALA A 7 14.38 18.10 -8.53
CA ALA A 7 14.97 17.76 -9.82
C ALA A 7 14.06 18.15 -11.01
N ARG A 8 12.74 17.99 -10.87
CA ARG A 8 11.77 18.42 -11.90
C ARG A 8 11.71 19.95 -12.02
N MET A 9 11.77 20.68 -10.90
CA MET A 9 11.83 22.15 -10.90
C MET A 9 13.12 22.65 -11.57
N GLU A 10 14.27 22.08 -11.22
CA GLU A 10 15.58 22.40 -11.79
C GLU A 10 15.61 22.14 -13.30
N THR A 11 15.10 20.99 -13.75
CA THR A 11 15.02 20.67 -15.19
C THR A 11 14.24 21.71 -15.98
N ARG A 12 13.16 22.26 -15.40
CA ARG A 12 12.37 23.32 -16.04
C ARG A 12 13.10 24.65 -16.07
N ALA A 13 13.77 25.00 -14.97
CA ALA A 13 14.59 26.20 -14.91
C ALA A 13 15.70 26.18 -15.98
N ILE A 14 16.41 25.05 -16.14
CA ILE A 14 17.43 24.84 -17.18
C ILE A 14 16.85 25.01 -18.60
N ARG A 15 15.58 24.64 -18.80
CA ARG A 15 14.85 24.78 -20.07
C ARG A 15 14.22 26.17 -20.28
N ASN A 16 14.57 27.18 -19.46
CA ASN A 16 13.96 28.51 -19.48
C ASN A 16 12.43 28.50 -19.31
N GLN A 17 11.89 27.52 -18.58
CA GLN A 17 10.47 27.44 -18.21
C GLN A 17 10.26 27.90 -16.77
N SER A 18 9.02 28.27 -16.41
CA SER A 18 8.66 28.53 -15.01
C SER A 18 8.95 27.29 -14.15
N PRO A 19 9.75 27.41 -13.07
CA PRO A 19 10.09 26.29 -12.19
C PRO A 19 8.89 25.74 -11.39
N ALA A 20 7.82 26.53 -11.25
CA ALA A 20 6.64 26.10 -10.50
C ALA A 20 6.01 24.84 -11.13
N LEU A 21 5.71 23.86 -10.28
CA LEU A 21 5.06 22.61 -10.68
C LEU A 21 3.55 22.69 -10.39
N THR A 22 2.73 22.35 -11.39
CA THR A 22 1.29 22.14 -11.17
C THR A 22 1.06 20.89 -10.31
N ALA A 23 -0.13 20.74 -9.73
CA ALA A 23 -0.47 19.55 -8.93
C ALA A 23 -0.26 18.24 -9.71
N SER A 24 -0.71 18.18 -10.97
CA SER A 24 -0.51 17.01 -11.84
C SER A 24 0.97 16.70 -12.09
N MET A 25 1.82 17.72 -12.22
CA MET A 25 3.27 17.51 -12.38
C MET A 25 3.93 17.01 -11.09
N GLN A 26 3.48 17.51 -9.93
CA GLN A 26 3.97 17.03 -8.64
C GLN A 26 3.56 15.57 -8.42
N GLU A 27 2.28 15.26 -8.66
CA GLU A 27 1.74 13.91 -8.58
C GLU A 27 2.50 12.95 -9.50
N GLY A 28 2.67 13.29 -10.79
CA GLY A 28 3.42 12.46 -11.73
C GLY A 28 4.85 12.19 -11.28
N ALA A 29 5.55 13.20 -10.74
CA ALA A 29 6.91 13.03 -10.22
C ALA A 29 6.97 12.16 -8.96
N LEU A 30 5.95 12.25 -8.10
CA LEU A 30 5.83 11.43 -6.90
C LEU A 30 5.52 9.98 -7.24
N VAL A 31 4.58 9.74 -8.16
CA VAL A 31 4.23 8.40 -8.67
C VAL A 31 5.46 7.75 -9.30
N GLU A 32 6.13 8.44 -10.24
CA GLU A 32 7.36 7.94 -10.87
C GLU A 32 8.42 7.56 -9.83
N LYS A 33 8.63 8.41 -8.82
CA LYS A 33 9.60 8.12 -7.77
C LYS A 33 9.17 6.95 -6.87
N ALA A 34 7.89 6.84 -6.55
CA ALA A 34 7.35 5.75 -5.73
C ALA A 34 7.47 4.41 -6.46
N THR A 35 7.08 4.36 -7.73
CA THR A 35 7.24 3.19 -8.60
C THR A 35 8.71 2.80 -8.70
N ALA A 36 9.63 3.76 -8.93
CA ALA A 36 11.07 3.46 -8.97
C ALA A 36 11.63 2.93 -7.65
N ILE A 37 11.08 3.35 -6.49
CA ILE A 37 11.46 2.77 -5.18
C ILE A 37 11.00 1.31 -5.12
N MET A 38 9.75 1.02 -5.52
CA MET A 38 9.19 -0.33 -5.49
C MET A 38 9.88 -1.27 -6.48
N ASP A 39 10.26 -0.78 -7.66
CA ASP A 39 10.99 -1.54 -8.68
C ASP A 39 12.44 -1.83 -8.24
N GLY A 40 13.01 -0.98 -7.38
CA GLY A 40 14.32 -1.17 -6.78
C GLY A 40 14.36 -2.09 -5.55
N TRP A 41 13.24 -2.69 -5.15
CA TRP A 41 13.20 -3.60 -4.00
C TRP A 41 14.03 -4.86 -4.26
N SER A 42 15.04 -5.08 -3.43
CA SER A 42 16.00 -6.19 -3.57
C SER A 42 16.18 -7.01 -2.29
N PHE A 43 15.14 -7.12 -1.46
CA PHE A 43 15.15 -7.90 -0.22
C PHE A 43 14.51 -9.29 -0.38
N ALA A 44 14.63 -10.13 0.64
CA ALA A 44 14.03 -11.47 0.65
C ALA A 44 12.51 -11.42 0.37
N TYR A 45 12.03 -12.28 -0.53
CA TYR A 45 10.63 -12.32 -0.96
C TYR A 45 10.10 -11.06 -1.67
N ALA A 46 10.94 -10.10 -2.08
CA ALA A 46 10.50 -8.85 -2.69
C ALA A 46 9.51 -9.03 -3.86
N ALA A 47 9.77 -9.97 -4.78
CA ALA A 47 8.87 -10.23 -5.91
C ALA A 47 7.50 -10.75 -5.47
N ARG A 48 7.45 -11.60 -4.44
CA ARG A 48 6.22 -12.17 -3.90
C ARG A 48 5.42 -11.13 -3.10
N ILE A 49 6.11 -10.34 -2.29
CA ILE A 49 5.53 -9.20 -1.57
C ILE A 49 4.98 -8.17 -2.55
N ARG A 50 5.68 -7.89 -3.65
CA ARG A 50 5.22 -6.98 -4.70
C ARG A 50 3.91 -7.46 -5.33
N ARG A 51 3.80 -8.73 -5.71
CA ARG A 51 2.54 -9.30 -6.25
C ARG A 51 1.37 -9.14 -5.27
N MET A 52 1.58 -9.52 -4.02
CA MET A 52 0.57 -9.41 -2.96
C MET A 52 0.10 -7.96 -2.79
N ILE A 53 1.04 -7.02 -2.75
CA ILE A 53 0.74 -5.60 -2.62
C ILE A 53 0.01 -5.04 -3.83
N ASP A 54 0.46 -5.37 -5.05
CA ASP A 54 -0.16 -4.91 -6.28
C ASP A 54 -1.62 -5.40 -6.39
N ALA A 55 -1.88 -6.64 -5.99
CA ALA A 55 -3.22 -7.23 -5.95
C ALA A 55 -4.13 -6.50 -4.95
N ILE A 56 -3.66 -6.31 -3.71
CA ILE A 56 -4.41 -5.58 -2.67
C ILE A 56 -4.68 -4.14 -3.14
N ALA A 57 -3.67 -3.46 -3.68
CA ALA A 57 -3.78 -2.08 -4.12
C ALA A 57 -4.80 -1.94 -5.25
N LYS A 58 -4.77 -2.84 -6.23
CA LYS A 58 -5.73 -2.89 -7.33
C LYS A 58 -7.17 -2.99 -6.80
N GLU A 59 -7.44 -3.91 -5.88
CA GLU A 59 -8.77 -4.06 -5.30
C GLU A 59 -9.20 -2.85 -4.47
N CYS A 60 -8.28 -2.25 -3.71
CA CYS A 60 -8.54 -1.00 -3.00
C CYS A 60 -8.95 0.12 -3.95
N VAL A 61 -8.30 0.26 -5.11
CA VAL A 61 -8.70 1.23 -6.15
C VAL A 61 -10.09 0.89 -6.68
N GLU A 62 -10.30 -0.36 -7.12
CA GLU A 62 -11.57 -0.79 -7.73
C GLU A 62 -12.76 -0.55 -6.81
N VAL A 63 -12.65 -0.94 -5.53
CA VAL A 63 -13.72 -0.74 -4.57
C VAL A 63 -13.93 0.75 -4.25
N SER A 64 -12.85 1.53 -4.12
CA SER A 64 -12.93 2.96 -3.82
C SER A 64 -13.58 3.77 -4.95
N LEU A 65 -13.44 3.32 -6.21
CA LEU A 65 -14.06 3.95 -7.38
C LEU A 65 -15.48 3.43 -7.68
N SER A 66 -15.98 2.46 -6.92
CA SER A 66 -17.33 1.94 -7.14
C SER A 66 -18.39 3.02 -6.83
N PRO A 67 -19.50 3.11 -7.60
CA PRO A 67 -20.51 4.17 -7.44
C PRO A 67 -21.13 4.29 -6.04
N ASN A 68 -21.14 3.18 -5.27
CA ASN A 68 -21.71 3.10 -3.92
C ASN A 68 -20.64 2.83 -2.85
N ALA A 69 -19.38 3.21 -3.09
CA ALA A 69 -18.29 2.98 -2.17
C ALA A 69 -18.62 3.55 -0.78
N ARG A 70 -18.78 2.68 0.21
CA ARG A 70 -19.07 3.08 1.61
C ARG A 70 -17.84 3.58 2.38
N LEU A 71 -16.71 3.76 1.69
CA LEU A 71 -15.39 3.96 2.29
C LEU A 71 -14.97 5.43 2.36
N GLY A 72 -15.87 6.37 2.07
CA GLY A 72 -15.62 7.80 2.17
C GLY A 72 -14.44 8.25 1.30
N ALA A 73 -13.26 8.40 1.91
CA ALA A 73 -12.03 8.80 1.22
C ALA A 73 -11.31 7.67 0.46
N GLY A 74 -11.86 6.45 0.46
CA GLY A 74 -11.29 5.25 -0.16
C GLY A 74 -10.62 4.32 0.85
N ALA A 75 -10.16 3.16 0.38
CA ALA A 75 -9.38 2.21 1.16
C ALA A 75 -7.91 2.17 0.72
N ASN A 76 -7.04 1.87 1.68
CA ASN A 76 -5.62 1.57 1.45
C ASN A 76 -5.14 0.38 2.28
N ALA A 77 -6.08 -0.41 2.78
CA ALA A 77 -5.81 -1.49 3.71
C ALA A 77 -6.79 -2.64 3.50
N ILE A 78 -6.42 -3.81 4.01
CA ILE A 78 -7.31 -4.94 4.23
C ILE A 78 -7.41 -5.23 5.72
N ALA A 79 -8.52 -5.83 6.15
CA ALA A 79 -8.72 -6.30 7.50
C ALA A 79 -8.91 -7.81 7.51
N ILE A 80 -8.08 -8.51 8.25
CA ILE A 80 -8.19 -9.95 8.51
C ILE A 80 -8.73 -10.14 9.92
N PRO A 81 -9.65 -11.08 10.19
CA PRO A 81 -10.08 -11.36 11.55
C PRO A 81 -8.88 -11.62 12.47
N GLU A 82 -8.87 -10.96 13.63
CA GLU A 82 -7.74 -11.01 14.56
C GLU A 82 -7.42 -12.45 15.00
N ALA A 83 -8.46 -13.27 15.22
CA ALA A 83 -8.34 -14.68 15.57
C ALA A 83 -7.66 -15.53 14.48
N GLU A 84 -7.95 -15.27 13.20
CA GLU A 84 -7.27 -15.96 12.10
C GLU A 84 -5.78 -15.61 12.10
N MET A 85 -5.46 -14.32 12.24
CA MET A 85 -4.06 -13.89 12.26
C MET A 85 -3.30 -14.45 13.48
N GLN A 86 -3.94 -14.62 14.64
CA GLN A 86 -3.33 -15.28 15.79
C GLN A 86 -2.98 -16.75 15.49
N GLN A 87 -3.86 -17.48 14.79
CA GLN A 87 -3.57 -18.86 14.36
C GLN A 87 -2.38 -18.90 13.39
N LEU A 88 -2.38 -18.03 12.38
CA LEU A 88 -1.28 -17.91 11.43
C LEU A 88 0.07 -17.66 12.11
N LEU A 89 0.10 -16.83 13.15
CA LEU A 89 1.33 -16.49 13.87
C LEU A 89 1.80 -17.56 14.84
N ALA A 90 0.91 -18.46 15.28
CA ALA A 90 1.24 -19.58 16.16
C ALA A 90 1.84 -20.77 15.38
N GLU A 91 1.51 -20.88 14.09
CA GLU A 91 2.06 -21.86 13.18
C GLU A 91 3.35 -21.32 12.55
N GLU A 92 4.36 -22.16 12.31
CA GLU A 92 5.58 -21.79 11.55
C GLU A 92 5.25 -21.66 10.05
N ASP A 93 4.30 -20.79 9.72
CA ASP A 93 3.73 -20.64 8.38
C ASP A 93 4.57 -19.70 7.50
N ASP A 94 4.73 -20.08 6.24
CA ASP A 94 5.46 -19.30 5.22
C ASP A 94 4.79 -17.94 4.94
N LEU A 95 3.47 -17.83 5.00
CA LEU A 95 2.76 -16.55 4.90
C LEU A 95 3.07 -15.63 6.10
N ALA A 96 3.20 -16.19 7.30
CA ALA A 96 3.62 -15.40 8.47
C ALA A 96 5.02 -14.82 8.26
N LEU A 97 5.93 -15.61 7.68
CA LEU A 97 7.28 -15.15 7.35
C LEU A 97 7.25 -14.07 6.26
N LEU A 98 6.45 -14.25 5.21
CA LEU A 98 6.24 -13.24 4.16
C LEU A 98 5.77 -11.90 4.73
N LEU A 99 4.75 -11.92 5.61
CA LEU A 99 4.22 -10.72 6.25
C LEU A 99 5.24 -10.04 7.17
N LYS A 100 6.06 -10.81 7.90
CA LYS A 100 7.19 -10.28 8.69
C LYS A 100 8.19 -9.53 7.80
N HIS A 101 8.54 -10.09 6.65
CA HIS A 101 9.44 -9.43 5.69
C HIS A 101 8.81 -8.18 5.08
N ALA A 102 7.52 -8.21 4.72
CA ALA A 102 6.80 -7.04 4.21
C ALA A 102 6.78 -5.89 5.23
N LEU A 103 6.46 -6.19 6.50
CA LEU A 103 6.47 -5.23 7.59
C LEU A 103 7.88 -4.68 7.84
N ALA A 104 8.88 -5.56 7.95
CA ALA A 104 10.26 -5.17 8.25
C ALA A 104 10.88 -4.28 7.16
N ASN A 105 10.47 -4.46 5.90
CA ASN A 105 10.93 -3.64 4.77
C ASN A 105 10.02 -2.43 4.49
N GLY A 106 9.05 -2.14 5.37
CA GLY A 106 8.22 -0.94 5.30
C GLY A 106 7.27 -0.92 4.11
N THR A 107 6.92 -2.07 3.54
CA THR A 107 5.99 -2.15 2.41
C THR A 107 4.53 -2.06 2.87
N ILE A 108 4.28 -2.50 4.11
CA ILE A 108 2.99 -2.47 4.81
C ILE A 108 3.16 -1.92 6.24
N VAL A 109 2.04 -1.54 6.85
CA VAL A 109 1.90 -1.26 8.28
C VAL A 109 0.83 -2.19 8.84
N VAL A 110 1.09 -2.80 9.99
CA VAL A 110 0.15 -3.71 10.64
C VAL A 110 -0.40 -3.07 11.92
N MET A 111 -1.73 -3.11 12.07
CA MET A 111 -2.41 -2.71 13.31
C MET A 111 -3.23 -3.89 13.83
N ARG A 112 -2.88 -4.37 15.03
CA ARG A 112 -3.54 -5.49 15.71
C ARG A 112 -4.72 -5.00 16.54
N ASP A 113 -5.63 -5.90 16.87
CA ASP A 113 -6.73 -5.67 17.81
C ASP A 113 -7.60 -4.45 17.48
N TYR A 114 -7.76 -4.15 16.18
CA TYR A 114 -8.55 -3.02 15.73
C TYR A 114 -10.06 -3.33 15.82
N GLY A 115 -10.75 -2.66 16.75
CA GLY A 115 -12.18 -2.87 16.99
C GLY A 115 -13.08 -2.07 16.04
N GLN A 116 -13.90 -2.74 15.23
CA GLN A 116 -14.92 -2.10 14.40
C GLN A 116 -16.08 -3.05 14.11
N GLY A 117 -17.32 -2.55 14.21
CA GLY A 117 -18.53 -3.31 13.89
C GLY A 117 -18.74 -4.53 14.80
N GLY A 118 -18.29 -4.47 16.05
CA GLY A 118 -18.38 -5.58 17.01
C GLY A 118 -17.38 -6.72 16.76
N LYS A 119 -16.43 -6.56 15.85
CA LYS A 119 -15.37 -7.52 15.54
C LYS A 119 -13.99 -6.91 15.84
N SER A 120 -13.00 -7.78 16.05
CA SER A 120 -11.58 -7.41 16.17
C SER A 120 -10.83 -7.82 14.90
N TRP A 121 -10.03 -6.90 14.39
CA TRP A 121 -9.34 -7.02 13.11
C TRP A 121 -7.83 -6.81 13.25
N CYS A 122 -7.08 -7.54 12.45
CA CYS A 122 -5.71 -7.21 12.08
C CYS A 122 -5.75 -6.42 10.77
N LEU A 123 -5.48 -5.11 10.82
CA LEU A 123 -5.37 -4.28 9.63
C LEU A 123 -3.97 -4.43 9.03
N ILE A 124 -3.94 -4.64 7.72
CA ILE A 124 -2.72 -4.59 6.90
C ILE A 124 -2.90 -3.40 5.96
N GLU A 125 -2.28 -2.28 6.32
CA GLU A 125 -2.30 -1.04 5.55
C GLU A 125 -1.11 -1.01 4.59
N LEU A 126 -1.35 -0.56 3.35
CA LEU A 126 -0.30 -0.32 2.39
C LEU A 126 0.50 0.92 2.79
N SER A 127 1.83 0.86 2.64
CA SER A 127 2.70 1.99 2.98
C SER A 127 2.43 3.21 2.08
N GLY A 128 2.82 4.41 2.54
CA GLY A 128 2.65 5.63 1.75
C GLY A 128 3.30 5.58 0.37
N THR A 129 4.44 4.90 0.24
CA THR A 129 5.10 4.67 -1.06
C THR A 129 4.21 3.87 -1.99
N VAL A 130 3.64 2.77 -1.51
CA VAL A 130 2.70 1.94 -2.28
C VAL A 130 1.45 2.75 -2.62
N CYS A 131 0.88 3.48 -1.65
CA CYS A 131 -0.30 4.28 -1.90
C CYS A 131 -0.08 5.31 -3.00
N ILE A 132 1.07 6.01 -3.00
CA ILE A 132 1.42 6.96 -4.06
C ILE A 132 1.57 6.24 -5.40
N ALA A 133 2.30 5.12 -5.46
CA ALA A 133 2.54 4.39 -6.71
C ALA A 133 1.24 3.88 -7.38
N HIS A 134 0.22 3.56 -6.58
CA HIS A 134 -1.06 3.03 -7.06
C HIS A 134 -2.21 4.06 -7.08
N GLY A 135 -1.95 5.32 -6.72
CA GLY A 135 -2.98 6.37 -6.67
C GLY A 135 -4.04 6.16 -5.57
N LEU A 136 -3.67 5.51 -4.48
CA LEU A 136 -4.54 5.28 -3.32
C LEU A 136 -4.56 6.49 -2.38
N THR A 137 -5.61 6.55 -1.57
CA THR A 137 -5.73 7.55 -0.50
C THR A 137 -4.64 7.39 0.55
N LEU A 138 -4.11 8.52 1.03
CA LEU A 138 -3.22 8.57 2.19
C LEU A 138 -4.00 8.70 3.51
N LYS A 139 -5.34 8.85 3.45
CA LYS A 139 -6.18 8.86 4.64
C LYS A 139 -6.33 7.44 5.18
N ARG A 140 -6.15 7.29 6.49
CA ARG A 140 -6.29 6.00 7.19
C ARG A 140 -7.74 5.73 7.58
N GLY A 141 -8.06 4.46 7.82
CA GLY A 141 -9.34 4.00 8.36
C GLY A 141 -10.28 3.32 7.36
N GLY A 142 -10.04 3.46 6.05
CA GLY A 142 -10.74 2.68 5.03
C GLY A 142 -10.04 1.35 4.76
N PHE A 143 -10.75 0.23 4.93
CA PHE A 143 -10.22 -1.10 4.67
C PHE A 143 -11.25 -2.01 3.99
N LEU A 144 -10.76 -3.05 3.33
CA LEU A 144 -11.57 -4.14 2.79
C LEU A 144 -11.56 -5.33 3.76
N GLU A 145 -12.73 -5.81 4.15
CA GLU A 145 -12.83 -7.05 4.94
C GLU A 145 -12.40 -8.25 4.08
N LYS A 146 -11.38 -8.99 4.55
CA LYS A 146 -10.77 -10.15 3.90
C LYS A 146 -10.51 -11.26 4.92
N ASN A 147 -9.89 -12.35 4.51
CA ASN A 147 -9.53 -13.49 5.35
C ASN A 147 -8.15 -14.04 4.96
N LEU A 148 -7.63 -15.03 5.70
CA LEU A 148 -6.33 -15.61 5.39
C LEU A 148 -6.28 -16.32 4.03
N SER A 149 -7.37 -16.95 3.58
CA SER A 149 -7.39 -17.61 2.26
C SER A 149 -7.14 -16.62 1.13
N TYR A 150 -7.70 -15.41 1.24
CA TYR A 150 -7.42 -14.32 0.31
C TYR A 150 -5.93 -13.95 0.29
N LEU A 151 -5.31 -13.78 1.47
CA LEU A 151 -3.89 -13.45 1.54
C LEU A 151 -3.01 -14.54 0.92
N ARG A 152 -3.36 -15.81 1.09
CA ARG A 152 -2.66 -16.93 0.44
C ARG A 152 -2.78 -16.81 -1.08
N GLU A 153 -4.00 -16.65 -1.60
CA GLU A 153 -4.26 -16.52 -3.04
C GLU A 153 -3.46 -15.38 -3.69
N VAL A 154 -3.46 -14.18 -3.10
CA VAL A 154 -2.73 -13.04 -3.68
C VAL A 154 -1.22 -13.08 -3.47
N SER A 155 -0.73 -13.99 -2.62
CA SER A 155 0.69 -14.11 -2.31
C SER A 155 1.38 -15.29 -3.00
N GLU A 156 0.68 -16.14 -3.75
CA GLU A 156 1.32 -17.17 -4.59
C GLU A 156 2.10 -16.55 -5.78
#